data_AF-A0A914D305-F1
#
_entry.id   AF-A0A914D305-F1
#
_cell.length_a   1.000
_cell.length_b   1.000
_cell.length_c   1.000
_cell.angle_alpha   90.00
_cell.angle_beta   90.00
_cell.angle_gamma   90.00
#
_symmetry.space_group_name_H-M   'P 1'
#
loop_
_entity.id
_entity.type
_entity.pdbx_description
1 polymer ?
#
loop_
_entity_poly.entity_id
_entity_poly.type
_entity_poly.pdbx_seq_one_letter_code
_entity_poly.pdbx_strand_id
1 'polypeptide(L)'
;MLRVCLNLILSVAIALDLSATRPPNCIDGLSQRRCQDLLSSNATTFKHWCETNAEFVLLDCCISCGALYSPKDLSTVKNTAVNTNCSDISLVNWCERFTSGQVNTKLGYVEKCDGPVENNLAYAFRLCRKSCGYCGPNQTVTY
;
A
#
# COMPACT_ATOMS: atom_id res chain seq x y z
N MET A 1 -19.96 -6.85 55.01
CA MET A 1 -20.65 -6.13 53.90
C MET A 1 -20.22 -4.68 54.03
N LEU A 2 -19.55 -4.00 53.11
CA LEU A 2 -19.63 -4.00 51.65
C LEU A 2 -18.27 -3.48 51.10
N ARG A 3 -17.70 -4.18 50.11
CA ARG A 3 -16.54 -3.72 49.33
C ARG A 3 -16.99 -2.59 48.42
N VAL A 4 -16.32 -1.44 48.42
CA VAL A 4 -16.45 -0.45 47.35
C VAL A 4 -15.14 -0.42 46.59
N CYS A 5 -15.17 -1.03 45.41
CA CYS A 5 -14.03 -1.18 44.51
C CYS A 5 -13.67 0.16 43.86
N LEU A 6 -12.36 0.43 43.88
CA LEU A 6 -11.66 1.52 43.22
C LEU A 6 -11.79 1.35 41.68
N ASN A 7 -12.62 2.16 41.03
CA ASN A 7 -12.69 2.18 39.56
C ASN A 7 -11.62 3.13 39.00
N LEU A 8 -10.42 2.59 38.77
CA LEU A 8 -9.49 3.14 37.77
C LEU A 8 -10.06 2.81 36.38
N ILE A 9 -10.71 3.78 35.74
CA ILE A 9 -11.00 3.68 34.31
C ILE A 9 -9.68 3.93 33.59
N LEU A 10 -8.99 2.83 33.28
CA LEU A 10 -7.83 2.81 32.41
C LEU A 10 -8.28 3.23 31.01
N SER A 11 -7.96 4.45 30.60
CA SER A 11 -8.13 4.92 29.23
C SER A 11 -7.21 4.11 28.31
N VAL A 12 -7.63 2.92 27.90
CA VAL A 12 -6.94 2.18 26.85
C VAL A 12 -7.24 2.91 25.55
N ALA A 13 -6.37 3.86 25.21
CA ALA A 13 -6.24 4.29 23.82
C ALA A 13 -5.68 3.09 23.06
N ILE A 14 -6.59 2.22 22.58
CA ILE A 14 -6.26 1.25 21.56
C ILE A 14 -5.96 2.10 20.33
N ALA A 15 -4.68 2.39 20.10
CA ALA A 15 -4.23 2.76 18.78
C ALA A 15 -4.57 1.56 17.90
N LEU A 16 -5.70 1.65 17.18
CA LEU A 16 -6.00 0.72 16.11
C LEU A 16 -4.78 0.79 15.19
N ASP A 17 -4.02 -0.31 15.13
CA ASP A 17 -3.02 -0.50 14.09
C ASP A 17 -3.76 -0.35 12.76
N LEU A 18 -3.68 0.84 12.16
CA LEU A 18 -4.02 1.12 10.78
C LEU A 18 -2.96 0.45 9.89
N SER A 19 -2.85 -0.87 10.02
CA SER A 19 -2.08 -1.68 9.09
C SER A 19 -2.95 -1.86 7.86
N ALA A 20 -2.71 -1.08 6.80
CA ALA A 20 -3.26 -1.41 5.49
C ALA A 20 -2.92 -2.87 5.20
N THR A 21 -3.96 -3.70 5.12
CA THR A 21 -3.79 -5.16 5.15
C THR A 21 -3.77 -5.78 3.76
N ARG A 22 -4.05 -5.00 2.71
CA ARG A 22 -3.97 -5.46 1.33
C ARG A 22 -3.45 -4.36 0.37
N PRO A 23 -2.42 -4.63 -0.44
CA PRO A 23 -2.11 -3.80 -1.59
C PRO A 23 -3.26 -3.87 -2.62
N PRO A 24 -3.28 -2.96 -3.62
CA PRO A 24 -4.11 -3.14 -4.82
C PRO A 24 -3.86 -4.50 -5.49
N ASN A 25 -4.86 -5.02 -6.21
CA ASN A 25 -4.71 -6.27 -6.95
C ASN A 25 -3.52 -6.21 -7.91
N CYS A 26 -2.77 -7.32 -8.01
CA CYS A 26 -1.60 -7.38 -8.87
C CYS A 26 -2.04 -7.49 -10.33
N ILE A 27 -2.12 -6.35 -11.00
CA ILE A 27 -2.38 -6.22 -12.43
C ILE A 27 -1.36 -5.26 -13.05
N ASP A 28 -1.16 -5.34 -14.37
CA ASP A 28 -0.35 -4.36 -15.09
C ASP A 28 -1.20 -3.11 -15.38
N GLY A 29 -1.14 -2.11 -14.50
CA GLY A 29 -1.87 -0.84 -14.63
C GLY A 29 -1.55 -0.04 -15.90
N LEU A 30 -0.35 -0.18 -16.47
CA LEU A 30 0.00 0.41 -17.78
C LEU A 30 -0.47 -0.40 -18.98
N SER A 31 -1.17 -1.52 -18.76
CA SER A 31 -1.40 -2.65 -19.68
C SER A 31 -0.21 -3.59 -19.80
N GLN A 32 -0.51 -4.89 -19.93
CA GLN A 32 0.47 -5.94 -20.14
C GLN A 32 1.35 -5.65 -21.37
N ARG A 33 0.75 -5.20 -22.48
CA ARG A 33 1.50 -4.90 -23.70
C ARG A 33 2.56 -3.82 -23.46
N ARG A 34 2.20 -2.75 -22.76
CA ARG A 34 3.13 -1.65 -22.48
C ARG A 34 4.29 -2.09 -21.58
N CYS A 35 4.00 -2.89 -20.55
CA CYS A 35 5.04 -3.44 -19.68
C CYS A 35 5.99 -4.38 -20.44
N GLN A 36 5.46 -5.18 -21.37
CA GLN A 36 6.27 -6.03 -22.24
C GLN A 36 7.12 -5.22 -23.23
N ASP A 37 6.59 -4.12 -23.77
CA ASP A 37 7.37 -3.20 -24.62
C ASP A 37 8.53 -2.56 -23.83
N LEU A 38 8.29 -2.13 -22.58
CA LEU A 38 9.34 -1.58 -21.72
C LEU A 38 10.41 -2.63 -21.38
N LEU A 39 10.00 -3.86 -21.05
CA LEU A 39 10.90 -4.98 -20.78
C LEU A 39 11.75 -5.32 -22.02
N SER A 40 11.13 -5.38 -23.19
CA SER A 40 11.80 -5.71 -24.46
C SER A 40 12.75 -4.59 -24.90
N SER A 41 12.41 -3.33 -24.61
CA SER A 41 13.23 -2.18 -24.97
C SER A 41 14.49 -2.09 -24.11
N ASN A 42 14.39 -2.32 -22.80
CA ASN A 42 15.55 -2.30 -21.90
C ASN A 42 15.28 -3.13 -20.63
N ALA A 43 15.63 -4.41 -20.69
CA ALA A 43 15.36 -5.34 -19.60
C ALA A 43 16.07 -4.96 -18.28
N THR A 44 17.29 -4.42 -18.35
CA THR A 44 18.06 -3.99 -17.18
C THR A 44 17.35 -2.84 -16.46
N THR A 45 16.89 -1.83 -17.20
CA THR A 45 16.18 -0.68 -16.63
C THR A 45 14.81 -1.10 -16.09
N PHE A 46 14.09 -1.96 -16.82
CA PHE A 46 12.82 -2.50 -16.36
C PHE A 46 12.98 -3.25 -15.02
N LYS A 47 13.98 -4.15 -14.95
CA LYS A 47 14.31 -4.90 -13.73
C LYS A 47 14.67 -3.95 -12.58
N HIS A 48 15.48 -2.93 -12.85
CA HIS A 48 15.84 -1.92 -11.87
C HIS A 48 14.61 -1.20 -11.30
N TRP A 49 13.64 -0.81 -12.13
CA TRP A 49 12.40 -0.20 -11.65
C TRP A 49 11.55 -1.19 -10.84
N CYS A 50 11.51 -2.47 -11.20
CA CYS A 50 10.85 -3.47 -10.35
C CYS A 50 11.47 -3.55 -8.94
N GLU A 51 12.77 -3.29 -8.81
CA GLU A 51 13.52 -3.41 -7.54
C GLU A 51 13.51 -2.12 -6.70
N THR A 52 13.36 -0.96 -7.33
CA THR A 52 13.55 0.34 -6.65
C THR A 52 12.33 1.24 -6.67
N ASN A 53 11.33 0.96 -7.50
CA ASN A 53 10.11 1.77 -7.61
C ASN A 53 8.88 0.96 -7.18
N ALA A 54 8.38 1.31 -5.99
CA ALA A 54 7.22 0.65 -5.38
C ALA A 54 5.96 0.75 -6.24
N GLU A 55 5.69 1.91 -6.85
CA GLU A 55 4.54 2.09 -7.74
C GLU A 55 4.69 1.21 -8.98
N PHE A 56 5.89 1.12 -9.54
CA PHE A 56 6.14 0.33 -10.74
C PHE A 56 5.87 -1.16 -10.51
N VAL A 57 6.41 -1.74 -9.42
CA VAL A 57 6.33 -3.18 -9.12
C VAL A 57 4.98 -3.61 -8.52
N LEU A 58 4.20 -2.68 -7.96
CA LEU A 58 2.93 -3.00 -7.31
C LEU A 58 1.71 -2.56 -8.11
N LEU A 59 1.80 -1.49 -8.91
CA LEU A 59 0.66 -0.89 -9.62
C LEU A 59 0.81 -0.91 -11.14
N ASP A 60 1.96 -0.48 -11.65
CA ASP A 60 2.08 -0.20 -13.09
C ASP A 60 2.35 -1.46 -13.91
N CYS A 61 3.26 -2.32 -13.43
CA CYS A 61 3.72 -3.53 -14.13
C CYS A 61 3.84 -4.73 -13.18
N CYS A 62 2.88 -4.92 -12.28
CA CYS A 62 2.97 -5.93 -11.22
C CYS A 62 3.14 -7.37 -11.73
N ILE A 63 2.35 -7.78 -12.73
CA ILE A 63 2.41 -9.14 -13.31
C ILE A 63 3.70 -9.28 -14.09
N SER A 64 4.05 -8.28 -14.91
CA SER A 64 5.25 -8.30 -15.72
C SER A 64 6.54 -8.32 -14.89
N CYS A 65 6.61 -7.58 -13.79
CA CYS A 65 7.70 -7.71 -12.81
C CYS A 65 7.68 -9.09 -12.13
N GLY A 66 6.50 -9.59 -11.77
CA GLY A 66 6.35 -10.90 -11.13
C GLY A 66 6.90 -12.06 -11.95
N ALA A 67 6.79 -11.99 -13.28
CA ALA A 67 7.34 -13.00 -14.20
C ALA A 67 8.89 -13.09 -14.18
N LEU A 68 9.58 -12.11 -13.60
CA LEU A 68 11.05 -12.10 -13.52
C LEU A 68 11.61 -12.83 -12.29
N TYR A 69 10.77 -13.17 -11.32
CA TYR A 69 11.20 -13.61 -10.00
C TYR A 69 10.47 -14.88 -9.56
N SER A 70 11.12 -15.68 -8.70
CA SER A 70 10.39 -16.66 -7.91
C SER A 70 9.42 -15.96 -6.95
N PRO A 71 8.35 -16.61 -6.46
CA PRO A 71 7.44 -15.99 -5.50
C PRO A 71 8.14 -15.43 -4.25
N LYS A 72 9.18 -16.12 -3.75
CA LYS A 72 9.98 -15.70 -2.60
C LYS A 72 10.79 -14.43 -2.90
N ASP A 73 11.44 -14.40 -4.06
CA ASP A 73 12.25 -13.26 -4.48
C ASP A 73 11.35 -12.04 -4.78
N LEU A 74 10.18 -12.27 -5.38
CA LEU A 74 9.20 -11.22 -5.66
C LEU A 74 8.72 -10.51 -4.38
N SER A 75 8.46 -11.26 -3.31
CA SER A 75 8.10 -10.68 -2.01
C SER A 75 9.22 -9.79 -1.48
N THR A 76 10.47 -10.24 -1.58
CA THR A 76 11.64 -9.48 -1.15
C THR A 76 11.84 -8.21 -1.97
N VAL A 77 11.70 -8.32 -3.30
CA VAL A 77 11.77 -7.19 -4.25
C VAL A 77 10.70 -6.15 -3.93
N LYS A 78 9.45 -6.57 -3.79
CA LYS A 78 8.32 -5.68 -3.46
C LYS A 78 8.53 -4.98 -2.12
N ASN A 79 8.92 -5.71 -1.08
CA ASN A 79 9.21 -5.12 0.23
C ASN A 79 10.39 -4.14 0.18
N THR A 80 11.43 -4.46 -0.58
CA THR A 80 12.58 -3.56 -0.76
C THR A 80 12.16 -2.28 -1.47
N ALA A 81 11.41 -2.39 -2.57
CA ALA A 81 10.93 -1.25 -3.33
C ALA A 81 10.01 -0.34 -2.50
N VAL A 82 9.09 -0.92 -1.71
CA VAL A 82 8.21 -0.17 -0.80
C VAL A 82 9.00 0.59 0.24
N ASN A 83 9.97 -0.06 0.88
CA ASN A 83 10.75 0.55 1.96
C ASN A 83 11.80 1.55 1.45
N THR A 84 12.18 1.46 0.18
CA THR A 84 13.05 2.45 -0.48
C THR A 84 12.32 3.78 -0.58
N ASN A 85 12.72 4.76 0.25
CA ASN A 85 12.10 6.09 0.34
C ASN A 85 10.59 6.04 0.60
N CYS A 86 10.17 5.26 1.60
CA CYS A 86 8.77 5.15 1.96
C CYS A 86 8.28 6.41 2.70
N SER A 87 7.48 7.22 2.01
CA SER A 87 6.92 8.46 2.53
C SER A 87 5.53 8.72 1.92
N ASP A 88 4.79 9.62 2.54
CA ASP A 88 3.65 10.25 1.89
C ASP A 88 4.15 11.24 0.83
N ILE A 89 3.47 11.29 -0.31
CA ILE A 89 3.68 12.33 -1.33
C ILE A 89 2.74 13.50 -1.09
N SER A 90 1.54 13.22 -0.58
CA SER A 90 0.55 14.25 -0.28
C SER A 90 0.78 14.90 1.08
N LEU A 91 0.05 15.99 1.32
CA LEU A 91 0.02 16.66 2.62
C LEU A 91 -0.66 15.77 3.68
N VAL A 92 -0.26 15.91 4.94
CA VAL A 92 -0.77 15.09 6.06
C VAL A 92 -2.31 15.13 6.15
N ASN A 93 -2.90 16.32 6.06
CA ASN A 93 -4.35 16.52 6.10
C ASN A 93 -5.11 15.86 4.93
N TRP A 94 -4.44 15.60 3.82
CA TRP A 94 -5.02 14.85 2.70
C TRP A 94 -5.06 13.35 3.03
N CYS A 95 -4.00 12.81 3.62
CA CYS A 95 -3.93 11.40 3.97
C CYS A 95 -4.82 11.03 5.16
N GLU A 96 -5.12 11.99 6.04
CA GLU A 96 -6.11 11.83 7.11
C GLU A 96 -7.48 11.36 6.61
N ARG A 97 -7.86 11.70 5.38
CA ARG A 97 -9.14 11.29 4.81
C ARG A 97 -9.21 9.78 4.55
N PHE A 98 -8.07 9.18 4.19
CA PHE A 98 -7.95 7.74 3.98
C PHE A 98 -7.80 6.99 5.31
N THR A 99 -7.12 7.55 6.30
CA THR A 99 -6.98 6.92 7.62
C THR A 99 -8.27 7.01 8.45
N SER A 100 -9.05 8.09 8.28
CA SER A 100 -10.33 8.29 8.98
C SER A 100 -11.54 7.65 8.29
N GLY A 101 -11.42 7.21 7.04
CA GLY A 101 -12.55 6.65 6.31
C GLY A 101 -13.54 7.72 5.85
N GLN A 102 -13.05 8.86 5.33
CA GLN A 102 -13.91 9.97 4.96
C GLN A 102 -14.80 9.62 3.76
N VAL A 103 -16.09 10.00 3.82
CA VAL A 103 -17.02 9.83 2.71
C VAL A 103 -16.76 10.90 1.65
N ASN A 104 -16.40 10.49 0.44
CA ASN A 104 -16.34 11.35 -0.73
C ASN A 104 -17.73 11.43 -1.38
N THR A 105 -18.51 12.44 -0.97
CA THR A 105 -19.90 12.63 -1.42
C THR A 105 -20.02 12.93 -2.91
N LYS A 106 -18.97 13.46 -3.54
CA LYS A 106 -18.94 13.75 -4.98
C LYS A 106 -18.82 12.48 -5.82
N LEU A 107 -18.08 11.50 -5.33
CA LEU A 107 -17.77 10.27 -6.06
C LEU A 107 -18.52 9.04 -5.54
N GLY A 108 -19.26 9.18 -4.42
CA GLY A 108 -20.13 8.13 -3.89
C GLY A 108 -19.40 6.96 -3.24
N TYR A 109 -18.15 7.15 -2.78
CA TYR A 109 -17.37 6.12 -2.10
C TYR A 109 -16.69 6.65 -0.84
N VAL A 110 -16.19 5.74 0.00
CA VAL A 110 -15.45 6.06 1.24
C VAL A 110 -13.95 5.98 0.95
N GLU A 111 -13.21 7.07 1.19
CA GLU A 111 -11.74 7.11 1.07
C GLU A 111 -11.12 6.33 2.21
N LYS A 112 -10.37 5.27 1.88
CA LYS A 112 -9.81 4.34 2.85
C LYS A 112 -8.46 3.83 2.36
N CYS A 113 -7.56 3.60 3.31
CA CYS A 113 -6.29 2.91 3.08
C CYS A 113 -6.47 1.41 2.73
N ASP A 114 -7.68 0.86 2.93
CA ASP A 114 -8.07 -0.50 2.61
C ASP A 114 -9.51 -0.56 2.06
N GLY A 115 -9.93 -1.71 1.55
CA GLY A 115 -11.31 -1.95 1.13
C GLY A 115 -11.50 -2.39 -0.32
N PRO A 116 -12.75 -2.62 -0.74
CA PRO A 116 -13.05 -3.32 -1.99
C PRO A 116 -12.92 -2.45 -3.24
N VAL A 117 -12.75 -1.13 -3.10
CA VAL A 117 -12.69 -0.20 -4.24
C VAL A 117 -11.23 -0.04 -4.67
N GLU A 118 -10.82 -0.73 -5.73
CA GLU A 118 -9.43 -0.77 -6.20
C GLU A 118 -8.82 0.60 -6.46
N ASN A 119 -9.59 1.52 -7.07
CA ASN A 119 -9.11 2.87 -7.37
C ASN A 119 -8.66 3.60 -6.11
N ASN A 120 -9.38 3.42 -5.00
CA ASN A 120 -9.07 4.02 -3.72
C ASN A 120 -7.72 3.52 -3.16
N LEU A 121 -7.46 2.21 -3.31
CA LEU A 121 -6.23 1.58 -2.86
C LEU A 121 -5.01 2.10 -3.64
N ALA A 122 -5.12 2.23 -4.97
CA ALA A 122 -4.04 2.75 -5.79
C ALA A 122 -3.72 4.22 -5.46
N TYR A 123 -4.74 5.05 -5.20
CA TYR A 123 -4.53 6.43 -4.75
C TYR A 123 -3.90 6.50 -3.35
N ALA A 124 -4.42 5.73 -2.39
CA ALA A 124 -3.86 5.64 -1.05
C ALA A 124 -2.39 5.19 -1.09
N PHE A 125 -2.09 4.17 -1.89
CA PHE A 125 -0.74 3.66 -2.08
C PHE A 125 0.18 4.65 -2.79
N ARG A 126 -0.27 5.44 -3.76
CA ARG A 126 0.61 6.44 -4.40
C ARG A 126 0.89 7.61 -3.48
N LEU A 127 -0.15 8.12 -2.82
CA LEU A 127 -0.11 9.44 -2.18
C LEU A 127 0.19 9.38 -0.69
N CYS A 128 -0.19 8.29 -0.02
CA CYS A 128 -0.29 8.21 1.43
C CYS A 128 0.37 6.94 1.99
N ARG A 129 1.48 6.49 1.38
CA ARG A 129 2.15 5.22 1.75
C ARG A 129 2.40 5.09 3.24
N LYS A 130 2.97 6.13 3.85
CA LYS A 130 3.36 6.11 5.25
C LYS A 130 2.15 6.23 6.15
N SER A 131 1.27 7.20 5.87
CA SER A 131 0.04 7.41 6.66
C SER A 131 -0.88 6.20 6.64
N CYS A 132 -0.97 5.50 5.52
CA CYS A 132 -1.74 4.26 5.39
C CYS A 132 -0.99 3.01 5.88
N GLY A 133 0.21 3.16 6.45
CA GLY A 133 0.93 2.04 7.05
C GLY A 133 1.58 1.09 6.05
N TYR A 134 1.66 1.42 4.76
CA TYR A 134 2.38 0.62 3.76
C TYR A 134 3.90 0.59 4.01
N CYS A 135 4.44 1.50 4.82
CA CYS A 135 5.84 1.52 5.25
C CYS A 135 6.04 0.70 6.53
N GLY A 136 6.69 -0.47 6.53
CA GLY A 136 7.03 -1.15 7.78
C GLY A 136 7.61 -2.57 7.70
N PRO A 137 8.27 -3.05 8.78
CA PRO A 137 9.01 -4.33 8.82
C PRO A 137 8.14 -5.59 8.92
N ASN A 138 6.86 -5.46 9.27
CA ASN A 138 5.90 -6.58 9.37
C ASN A 138 4.85 -6.58 8.25
N GLN A 139 5.07 -5.79 7.19
CA GLN A 139 4.20 -5.76 6.03
C GLN A 139 4.52 -6.95 5.14
N THR A 140 3.83 -8.08 5.35
CA THR A 140 3.67 -9.05 4.26
C THR A 140 2.69 -8.44 3.27
N VAL A 141 3.24 -7.83 2.22
CA VAL A 141 2.48 -7.57 1.00
C VAL A 141 2.18 -8.93 0.37
N THR A 142 1.24 -9.67 0.97
CA THR A 142 0.78 -10.98 0.53
C THR A 142 -0.26 -10.76 -0.56
N TYR A 143 0.06 -11.26 -1.75
CA TYR A 143 -0.84 -11.33 -2.90
C TYR A 143 -1.46 -12.72 -2.97
#